data_AF-A0A9W9FZD9-F1
#
_entry.id   AF-A0A9W9FZD9-F1
#
_cell.length_a   1.000
_cell.length_b   1.000
_cell.length_c   1.000
_cell.angle_alpha   90.00
_cell.angle_beta   90.00
_cell.angle_gamma   90.00
#
_symmetry.space_group_name_H-M   'P 1'
#
loop_
_entity.id
_entity.type
_entity.pdbx_description
1 polymer ?
#
loop_
_entity_poly.entity_id
_entity_poly.type
_entity_poly.pdbx_seq_one_letter_code
_entity_poly.pdbx_strand_id
1 'polypeptide(L)'
;MDELLSKHRKEQKDLQGRITQKKKSATKKTRRGINDDCERMQRELNERHQAEIAQLNGEPLEPVEALEDLNLDDEAPADTESNENKTSQDAEPIPKPTQEEQPTQTKKPNRQKARLARRAAEQAAAAEAAAEEAANQTNYRGDEKEVMDAVFKKLGLKEIEVNPDGHCLYSSVAKQLDDSGLGLRPDPSRIVLQPTTQSRIDTVASPQHDGYRAVRAVTADFIDQNKDDFEAFMEEPLDVYTRKIKLTAEWGGHLELQAIAPGLRRGN
;
A
#
# COMPACT_ATOMS: atom_id res chain seq x y z
N MET A 1 7.95 16.85 28.64
CA MET A 1 7.01 16.20 27.69
C MET A 1 7.36 14.72 27.51
N ASP A 2 8.60 14.39 27.13
CA ASP A 2 8.99 13.01 26.80
C ASP A 2 8.92 12.00 27.96
N GLU A 3 9.26 12.43 29.18
CA GLU A 3 9.11 11.59 30.39
C GLU A 3 7.64 11.25 30.70
N LEU A 4 6.72 12.20 30.45
CA LEU A 4 5.29 12.00 30.67
C LEU A 4 4.70 11.03 29.64
N LEU A 5 5.05 11.19 28.35
CA LEU A 5 4.63 10.28 27.28
C LEU A 5 5.16 8.85 27.50
N SER A 6 6.38 8.72 28.01
CA SER A 6 6.95 7.41 28.38
C SER A 6 6.16 6.74 29.51
N LYS A 7 5.76 7.51 30.53
CA LYS A 7 4.90 7.03 31.62
C LYS A 7 3.51 6.62 31.10
N HIS A 8 2.89 7.42 30.23
CA HIS A 8 1.59 7.11 29.62
C HIS A 8 1.61 5.81 28.82
N ARG A 9 2.66 5.58 28.02
CA ARG A 9 2.83 4.31 27.28
C ARG A 9 2.92 3.11 28.21
N LYS A 10 3.62 3.24 29.34
CA LYS A 10 3.72 2.17 30.34
C LYS A 10 2.37 1.88 30.99
N GLU A 11 1.62 2.91 31.35
CA GLU A 11 0.29 2.78 31.95
C GLU A 11 -0.74 2.17 30.99
N GLN A 12 -0.70 2.52 29.70
CA GLN A 12 -1.54 1.90 28.67
C GLN A 12 -1.24 0.41 28.53
N LYS A 13 0.05 0.03 28.48
CA LYS A 13 0.47 -1.37 28.39
C LYS A 13 0.04 -2.18 29.62
N ASP A 14 0.20 -1.63 30.82
CA ASP A 14 -0.25 -2.26 32.06
C ASP A 14 -1.78 -2.41 32.10
N LEU A 15 -2.53 -1.42 31.60
CA LEU A 15 -3.98 -1.49 31.52
C LEU A 15 -4.45 -2.56 30.53
N GLN A 16 -3.80 -2.67 29.37
CA GLN A 16 -4.11 -3.70 28.37
C GLN A 16 -3.84 -5.12 28.94
N GLY A 17 -2.76 -5.29 29.72
CA GLY A 17 -2.50 -6.51 30.49
C GLY A 17 -3.62 -6.85 31.48
N ARG A 18 -4.14 -5.85 32.20
CA ARG A 18 -5.27 -6.04 33.14
C ARG A 18 -6.58 -6.36 32.43
N ILE A 19 -6.86 -5.72 31.29
CA ILE A 19 -8.06 -5.96 30.48
C ILE A 19 -8.05 -7.40 29.95
N THR A 20 -6.93 -7.85 29.41
CA THR A 20 -6.80 -9.22 28.90
C THR A 20 -6.98 -10.25 30.01
N GLN A 21 -6.41 -10.03 31.20
CA GLN A 21 -6.61 -10.91 32.36
C GLN A 21 -8.06 -10.94 32.84
N LYS A 22 -8.73 -9.78 32.93
CA LYS A 22 -10.15 -9.67 33.33
C LYS A 22 -11.09 -10.32 32.31
N LYS A 23 -10.83 -10.13 31.01
CA LYS A 23 -11.60 -10.80 29.95
C LYS A 23 -11.42 -12.31 29.96
N LYS A 24 -10.22 -12.80 30.28
CA LYS A 24 -9.92 -14.24 30.42
C LYS A 24 -10.62 -14.86 31.63
N SER A 25 -10.78 -14.15 32.74
CA SER A 25 -11.50 -14.64 33.93
C SER A 25 -13.03 -14.48 33.85
N ALA A 26 -13.56 -13.90 32.77
CA ALA A 26 -14.98 -13.63 32.61
C ALA A 26 -15.79 -14.89 32.22
N THR A 27 -16.85 -15.17 32.98
CA THR A 27 -17.81 -16.23 32.65
C THR A 27 -18.94 -15.70 31.76
N LYS A 28 -19.72 -16.59 31.14
CA LYS A 28 -20.85 -16.22 30.27
C LYS A 28 -21.87 -15.27 30.94
N LYS A 29 -22.03 -15.34 32.26
CA LYS A 29 -22.93 -14.48 33.04
C LYS A 29 -22.33 -13.12 33.40
N THR A 30 -21.00 -13.02 33.54
CA THR A 30 -20.30 -11.80 33.98
C THR A 30 -19.59 -11.05 32.85
N ARG A 31 -19.51 -11.64 31.65
CA ARG A 31 -18.82 -11.07 30.47
C ARG A 31 -19.27 -9.66 30.10
N ARG A 32 -20.58 -9.35 30.22
CA ARG A 32 -21.10 -8.01 29.92
C ARG A 32 -20.58 -6.97 30.92
N GLY A 33 -20.75 -7.20 32.22
CA GLY A 33 -20.25 -6.28 33.24
C GLY A 33 -18.73 -6.12 33.22
N ILE A 34 -17.99 -7.18 32.93
CA ILE A 34 -16.53 -7.11 32.80
C ILE A 34 -16.11 -6.32 31.56
N ASN A 35 -16.83 -6.42 30.44
CA ASN A 35 -16.57 -5.59 29.26
C ASN A 35 -16.87 -4.11 29.53
N ASP A 36 -18.02 -3.81 30.15
CA ASP A 36 -18.40 -2.44 30.51
C ASP A 36 -17.37 -1.82 31.49
N ASP A 37 -16.86 -2.62 32.44
CA ASP A 37 -15.78 -2.21 33.34
C ASP A 37 -14.45 -1.98 32.60
N CYS A 38 -14.12 -2.79 31.59
CA CYS A 38 -12.91 -2.59 30.78
C CYS A 38 -12.99 -1.31 29.94
N GLU A 39 -14.14 -1.03 29.36
CA GLU A 39 -14.39 0.20 28.60
C GLU A 39 -14.32 1.43 29.51
N ARG A 40 -14.87 1.34 30.73
CA ARG A 40 -14.75 2.41 31.74
C ARG A 40 -13.30 2.68 32.12
N MET A 41 -12.51 1.64 32.42
CA MET A 41 -11.10 1.81 32.79
C MET A 41 -10.26 2.42 31.65
N GLN A 42 -10.55 2.05 30.39
CA GLN A 42 -9.86 2.61 29.22
C GLN A 42 -10.19 4.10 29.06
N ARG A 43 -11.47 4.46 29.23
CA ARG A 43 -11.92 5.86 29.15
C ARG A 43 -11.28 6.72 30.25
N GLU A 44 -11.31 6.26 31.50
CA GLU A 44 -10.73 6.99 32.64
C GLU A 44 -9.21 7.17 32.53
N LEU A 45 -8.49 6.24 31.89
CA LEU A 45 -7.05 6.37 31.66
C LEU A 45 -6.76 7.40 30.57
N ASN A 46 -7.49 7.32 29.45
CA ASN A 46 -7.33 8.26 28.34
C ASN A 46 -7.70 9.69 28.76
N GLU A 47 -8.79 9.88 29.49
CA GLU A 47 -9.18 11.20 30.02
C GLU A 47 -8.12 11.78 30.96
N ARG A 48 -7.50 10.95 31.81
CA ARG A 48 -6.38 11.39 32.67
C ARG A 48 -5.14 11.77 31.87
N HIS A 49 -4.75 10.96 30.88
CA HIS A 49 -3.60 11.26 30.03
C HIS A 49 -3.82 12.55 29.24
N GLN A 50 -5.02 12.74 28.69
CA GLN A 50 -5.42 13.98 28.02
C GLN A 50 -5.40 15.18 28.96
N ALA A 51 -5.89 15.05 30.20
CA ALA A 51 -5.84 16.12 31.19
C ALA A 51 -4.41 16.46 31.63
N GLU A 52 -3.53 15.47 31.82
CA GLU A 52 -2.12 15.67 32.16
C GLU A 52 -1.35 16.36 31.02
N ILE A 53 -1.63 16.00 29.76
CA ILE A 53 -1.07 16.68 28.57
C ILE A 53 -1.60 18.12 28.49
N ALA A 54 -2.90 18.33 28.72
CA ALA A 54 -3.51 19.66 28.67
C ALA A 54 -2.99 20.61 29.76
N GLN A 55 -2.73 20.10 30.97
CA GLN A 55 -2.15 20.88 32.07
C GLN A 55 -0.69 21.27 31.81
N LEU A 56 0.07 20.42 31.12
CA LEU A 56 1.47 20.70 30.76
C LEU A 56 1.62 21.62 29.53
N ASN A 57 0.66 21.61 28.61
CA ASN A 57 0.71 22.40 27.38
C ASN A 57 -0.04 23.76 27.47
N GLY A 58 -0.81 24.02 28.53
CA GLY A 58 -1.42 25.34 28.76
C GLY A 58 -2.57 25.71 27.82
N GLU A 59 -3.54 24.80 27.64
CA GLU A 59 -4.78 24.86 26.80
C GLU A 59 -4.68 24.43 25.32
N PRO A 60 -5.78 23.92 24.72
CA PRO A 60 -5.79 22.59 24.09
C PRO A 60 -5.85 22.60 22.56
N LEU A 61 -5.26 21.58 21.93
CA LEU A 61 -5.89 20.64 20.97
C LEU A 61 -4.82 19.87 20.20
N GLU A 62 -5.03 18.56 20.14
CA GLU A 62 -4.78 17.59 19.04
C GLU A 62 -4.63 16.22 19.72
N PRO A 63 -5.54 15.25 19.47
CA PRO A 63 -5.27 13.87 19.82
C PRO A 63 -3.98 13.48 19.10
N VAL A 64 -2.93 13.13 19.86
CA VAL A 64 -1.73 12.56 19.24
C VAL A 64 -2.12 11.18 18.72
N GLU A 65 -2.55 11.12 17.46
CA GLU A 65 -2.69 9.91 16.62
C GLU A 65 -1.31 9.28 16.35
N ALA A 66 -0.56 8.99 17.41
CA ALA A 66 0.70 8.28 17.29
C ALA A 66 0.76 7.22 18.38
N LEU A 67 -0.03 6.15 18.20
CA LEU A 67 0.27 4.77 18.64
C LEU A 67 -0.92 3.83 18.34
N GLU A 68 -1.29 3.73 17.06
CA GLU A 68 -2.11 2.61 16.57
C GLU A 68 -1.27 1.37 16.18
N ASP A 69 0.05 1.38 16.40
CA ASP A 69 0.96 0.37 15.85
C ASP A 69 1.47 -0.66 16.87
N LEU A 70 0.58 -1.14 17.74
CA LEU A 70 0.80 -2.36 18.54
C LEU A 70 -0.48 -3.20 18.61
N ASN A 71 -1.17 -3.37 17.48
CA ASN A 71 -1.93 -4.61 17.27
C ASN A 71 -0.91 -5.69 16.90
N LEU A 72 -0.49 -6.44 17.92
CA LEU A 72 0.07 -7.77 17.71
C LEU A 72 -1.06 -8.63 17.14
N ASP A 73 -1.12 -8.71 15.81
CA ASP A 73 -1.89 -9.72 15.10
C ASP A 73 -1.40 -11.10 15.55
N ASP A 74 -2.26 -11.78 16.30
CA ASP A 74 -2.06 -13.17 16.70
C ASP A 74 -2.49 -14.05 15.53
N GLU A 75 -1.51 -14.36 14.69
CA GLU A 75 -1.51 -15.47 13.75
C GLU A 75 -1.51 -16.79 14.53
N ALA A 76 -2.59 -17.56 14.43
CA ALA A 76 -2.65 -18.95 14.89
C ALA A 76 -3.74 -19.70 14.11
N PRO A 77 -3.56 -21.01 13.82
CA PRO A 77 -3.39 -21.49 12.47
C PRO A 77 -4.62 -22.18 11.88
N ALA A 78 -4.51 -22.42 10.58
CA ALA A 78 -5.33 -23.35 9.82
C ALA A 78 -5.41 -24.73 10.50
N ASP A 79 -6.63 -25.23 10.65
CA ASP A 79 -6.90 -26.67 10.52
C ASP A 79 -8.11 -26.84 9.61
N THR A 80 -7.76 -27.24 8.40
CA THR A 80 -8.57 -27.93 7.41
C THR A 80 -9.15 -29.20 8.01
N GLU A 81 -10.48 -29.36 7.97
CA GLU A 81 -11.11 -30.65 7.63
C GLU A 81 -12.62 -30.45 7.42
N SER A 82 -13.03 -30.47 6.17
CA SER A 82 -14.43 -30.70 5.79
C SER A 82 -14.45 -31.55 4.54
N ASN A 83 -14.59 -32.87 4.70
CA ASN A 83 -15.19 -33.70 3.66
C ASN A 83 -15.57 -35.10 4.18
N GLU A 84 -16.82 -35.33 4.59
CA GLU A 84 -17.42 -36.67 4.51
C GLU A 84 -18.88 -36.58 4.05
N ASN A 85 -18.98 -36.66 2.72
CA ASN A 85 -19.85 -37.53 1.92
C ASN A 85 -21.15 -38.09 2.53
N LYS A 86 -22.24 -37.78 1.83
CA LYS A 86 -23.54 -38.44 1.91
C LYS A 86 -23.44 -39.92 1.51
N THR A 87 -24.16 -40.79 2.21
CA THR A 87 -24.67 -42.04 1.63
C THR A 87 -26.07 -42.32 2.20
N SER A 88 -27.00 -42.56 1.29
CA SER A 88 -28.39 -42.97 1.51
C SER A 88 -28.49 -44.51 1.52
N GLN A 89 -29.45 -45.07 2.29
CA GLN A 89 -30.22 -46.31 2.01
C GLN A 89 -31.19 -46.55 3.20
N ASP A 90 -32.51 -46.43 2.98
CA ASP A 90 -33.54 -47.50 2.80
C ASP A 90 -34.20 -47.87 4.14
N ALA A 91 -35.50 -47.58 4.39
CA ALA A 91 -36.76 -48.18 3.90
C ALA A 91 -37.42 -48.94 5.08
N GLU A 92 -38.44 -48.41 5.77
CA GLU A 92 -39.90 -48.45 5.50
C GLU A 92 -40.63 -49.28 6.63
N PRO A 93 -41.97 -49.39 6.71
CA PRO A 93 -42.88 -48.55 7.54
C PRO A 93 -43.68 -49.34 8.61
N ILE A 94 -44.56 -48.67 9.39
CA ILE A 94 -45.91 -49.11 9.88
C ILE A 94 -46.54 -48.02 10.82
N PRO A 95 -47.89 -47.88 10.92
CA PRO A 95 -48.57 -46.58 10.99
C PRO A 95 -49.44 -46.24 12.24
N LYS A 96 -49.67 -44.93 12.44
CA LYS A 96 -50.85 -44.20 13.05
C LYS A 96 -51.25 -44.46 14.53
N PRO A 97 -52.06 -43.60 15.23
CA PRO A 97 -52.78 -42.39 14.80
C PRO A 97 -52.68 -41.11 15.72
N THR A 98 -53.03 -39.97 15.12
CA THR A 98 -53.79 -38.78 15.62
C THR A 98 -53.58 -38.23 17.03
N GLN A 99 -53.16 -36.96 17.13
CA GLN A 99 -53.80 -35.93 17.98
C GLN A 99 -53.33 -34.51 17.64
N GLU A 100 -54.31 -33.74 17.17
CA GLU A 100 -54.66 -32.35 17.54
C GLU A 100 -53.73 -31.15 17.29
N GLU A 101 -54.40 -30.12 16.78
CA GLU A 101 -53.93 -28.82 16.31
C GLU A 101 -53.40 -27.95 17.46
N GLN A 102 -52.24 -27.31 17.24
CA GLN A 102 -51.86 -26.09 17.96
C GLN A 102 -51.32 -25.05 16.99
N PRO A 103 -51.64 -23.75 17.21
CA PRO A 103 -51.40 -22.69 16.26
C PRO A 103 -49.90 -22.42 16.11
N THR A 104 -49.44 -22.39 14.86
CA THR A 104 -48.09 -22.01 14.47
C THR A 104 -47.83 -20.55 14.84
N GLN A 105 -47.20 -20.32 16.00
CA GLN A 105 -46.65 -19.02 16.35
C GLN A 105 -45.57 -18.66 15.33
N THR A 106 -45.93 -17.78 14.39
CA THR A 106 -45.03 -17.18 13.41
C THR A 106 -43.89 -16.49 14.14
N LYS A 107 -42.69 -17.11 14.11
CA LYS A 107 -41.46 -16.52 14.64
C LYS A 107 -41.19 -15.22 13.89
N LYS A 108 -41.36 -14.09 14.57
CA LYS A 108 -41.03 -12.76 14.05
C LYS A 108 -39.58 -12.78 13.53
N PRO A 109 -39.33 -12.43 12.25
CA PRO A 109 -37.99 -12.48 11.70
C PRO A 109 -37.06 -11.53 12.46
N ASN A 110 -35.86 -12.02 12.77
CA ASN A 110 -34.88 -11.32 13.58
C ASN A 110 -34.51 -9.98 12.91
N ARG A 111 -34.91 -8.87 13.54
CA ARG A 111 -34.83 -7.48 13.02
C ARG A 111 -33.42 -7.10 12.54
N GLN A 112 -32.39 -7.71 13.12
CA GLN A 112 -31.00 -7.52 12.71
C GLN A 112 -30.69 -8.14 11.34
N LYS A 113 -31.26 -9.30 11.01
CA LYS A 113 -31.10 -9.97 9.71
C LYS A 113 -31.79 -9.17 8.60
N ALA A 114 -32.94 -8.58 8.89
CA ALA A 114 -33.63 -7.69 7.96
C ALA A 114 -32.84 -6.38 7.70
N ARG A 115 -32.18 -5.83 8.72
CA ARG A 115 -31.32 -4.64 8.56
C ARG A 115 -30.06 -4.95 7.74
N LEU A 116 -29.44 -6.11 7.96
CA LEU A 116 -28.27 -6.55 7.19
C LEU A 116 -28.63 -6.81 5.73
N ALA A 117 -29.74 -7.49 5.47
CA ALA A 117 -30.23 -7.75 4.12
C ALA A 117 -30.54 -6.45 3.36
N ARG A 118 -31.12 -5.45 4.03
CA ARG A 118 -31.36 -4.12 3.42
C ARG A 118 -30.05 -3.41 3.05
N ARG A 119 -29.04 -3.45 3.93
CA ARG A 119 -27.72 -2.86 3.63
C ARG A 119 -27.01 -3.59 2.49
N ALA A 120 -27.09 -4.92 2.45
CA ALA A 120 -26.51 -5.71 1.37
C ALA A 120 -27.19 -5.43 0.02
N ALA A 121 -28.52 -5.28 0.01
CA ALA A 121 -29.26 -4.90 -1.19
C ALA A 121 -28.92 -3.48 -1.67
N GLU A 122 -28.75 -2.53 -0.76
CA GLU A 122 -28.33 -1.15 -1.07
C GLU A 122 -26.90 -1.11 -1.63
N GLN A 123 -25.97 -1.88 -1.06
CA GLN A 123 -24.61 -2.03 -1.59
C GLN A 123 -24.57 -2.72 -2.94
N ALA A 124 -25.41 -3.75 -3.15
CA ALA A 124 -25.52 -4.42 -4.44
C ALA A 124 -26.08 -3.48 -5.52
N ALA A 125 -27.14 -2.73 -5.22
CA ALA A 125 -27.71 -1.74 -6.14
C ALA A 125 -26.72 -0.60 -6.44
N ALA A 126 -25.97 -0.13 -5.43
CA ALA A 126 -24.93 0.87 -5.65
C ALA A 126 -23.76 0.33 -6.48
N ALA A 127 -23.35 -0.94 -6.27
CA ALA A 127 -22.32 -1.58 -7.07
C ALA A 127 -22.76 -1.83 -8.52
N GLU A 128 -24.03 -2.18 -8.74
CA GLU A 128 -24.61 -2.36 -10.07
C GLU A 128 -24.73 -1.02 -10.81
N ALA A 129 -25.22 0.04 -10.16
CA ALA A 129 -25.21 1.38 -10.73
C ALA A 129 -23.79 1.89 -11.04
N ALA A 130 -22.82 1.65 -10.15
CA ALA A 130 -21.42 1.99 -10.40
C ALA A 130 -20.82 1.16 -11.55
N ALA A 131 -21.22 -0.10 -11.72
CA ALA A 131 -20.79 -0.95 -12.83
C ALA A 131 -21.41 -0.51 -14.17
N GLU A 132 -22.68 -0.10 -14.18
CA GLU A 132 -23.34 0.47 -15.36
C GLU A 132 -22.71 1.81 -15.76
N GLU A 133 -22.41 2.69 -14.80
CA GLU A 133 -21.68 3.94 -15.03
C GLU A 133 -20.27 3.69 -15.58
N ALA A 134 -19.54 2.72 -15.01
CA ALA A 134 -18.21 2.33 -15.48
C ALA A 134 -18.23 1.68 -16.88
N ALA A 135 -19.26 0.87 -17.18
CA ALA A 135 -19.42 0.26 -18.50
C ALA A 135 -19.73 1.29 -19.60
N ASN A 136 -20.38 2.40 -19.24
CA ASN A 136 -20.69 3.48 -20.17
C ASN A 136 -19.56 4.51 -20.29
N GLN A 137 -18.47 4.36 -19.51
CA GLN A 137 -17.29 5.21 -19.63
C GLN A 137 -16.42 4.72 -20.79
N THR A 138 -16.15 5.61 -21.76
CA THR A 138 -15.22 5.35 -22.86
C THR A 138 -13.82 5.06 -22.31
N ASN A 139 -13.23 3.94 -22.73
CA ASN A 139 -11.90 3.54 -22.31
C ASN A 139 -10.82 4.25 -23.14
N TYR A 140 -10.56 5.51 -22.84
CA TYR A 140 -9.52 6.31 -23.51
C TYR A 140 -8.15 5.62 -23.54
N ARG A 141 -7.78 4.90 -22.47
CA ARG A 141 -6.51 4.17 -22.38
C ARG A 141 -6.43 3.01 -23.38
N GLY A 142 -7.55 2.32 -23.59
CA GLY A 142 -7.64 1.24 -24.58
C GLY A 142 -7.46 1.78 -26.00
N ASP A 143 -8.18 2.85 -26.32
CA ASP A 143 -8.12 3.50 -27.63
C ASP A 143 -6.70 4.00 -27.94
N GLU A 144 -6.04 4.67 -26.99
CA GLU A 144 -4.65 5.12 -27.12
C GLU A 144 -3.68 3.96 -27.34
N LYS A 145 -3.85 2.86 -26.59
CA LYS A 145 -3.02 1.66 -26.74
C LYS A 145 -3.16 1.04 -28.13
N GLU A 146 -4.38 0.93 -28.65
CA GLU A 146 -4.61 0.38 -30.00
C GLU A 146 -3.96 1.23 -31.10
N VAL A 147 -4.07 2.57 -30.97
CA VAL A 147 -3.42 3.51 -31.90
C VAL A 147 -1.90 3.35 -31.86
N MET A 148 -1.31 3.28 -30.66
CA MET A 148 0.14 3.12 -30.49
C MET A 148 0.63 1.75 -30.97
N ASP A 149 -0.11 0.68 -30.68
CA ASP A 149 0.19 -0.69 -31.14
C ASP A 149 0.21 -0.79 -32.67
N ALA A 150 -0.70 -0.09 -33.35
CA ALA A 150 -0.68 -0.03 -34.81
C ALA A 150 0.60 0.63 -35.35
N VAL A 151 1.06 1.70 -34.70
CA VAL A 151 2.31 2.40 -35.05
C VAL A 151 3.53 1.52 -34.75
N PHE A 152 3.58 0.88 -33.58
CA PHE A 152 4.67 -0.01 -33.21
C PHE A 152 4.79 -1.20 -34.17
N LYS A 153 3.68 -1.83 -34.54
CA LYS A 153 3.65 -2.91 -35.55
C LYS A 153 4.18 -2.43 -36.90
N LYS A 154 3.80 -1.22 -37.34
CA LYS A 154 4.30 -0.64 -38.60
C LYS A 154 5.81 -0.40 -38.58
N LEU A 155 6.37 -0.03 -37.43
CA LEU A 155 7.80 0.23 -37.25
C LEU A 155 8.61 -1.01 -36.84
N GLY A 156 7.96 -2.16 -36.64
CA GLY A 156 8.61 -3.37 -36.12
C GLY A 156 9.08 -3.25 -34.67
N LEU A 157 8.48 -2.33 -33.91
CA LEU A 157 8.78 -2.10 -32.49
C LEU A 157 7.82 -2.88 -31.60
N LYS A 158 8.25 -3.13 -30.37
CA LYS A 158 7.44 -3.78 -29.33
C LYS A 158 7.44 -2.89 -28.09
N GLU A 159 6.25 -2.62 -27.56
CA GLU A 159 6.09 -1.94 -26.27
C GLU A 159 6.53 -2.87 -25.13
N ILE A 160 7.24 -2.31 -24.16
CA ILE A 160 7.59 -2.99 -22.92
C ILE A 160 7.08 -2.14 -21.77
N GLU A 161 6.22 -2.72 -20.94
CA GLU A 161 5.66 -2.03 -19.79
C GLU A 161 6.73 -1.81 -18.72
N VAL A 162 6.83 -0.56 -18.25
CA VAL A 162 7.68 -0.13 -17.15
C VAL A 162 6.78 0.29 -15.99
N ASN A 163 7.24 0.09 -14.76
CA ASN A 163 6.49 0.50 -13.58
C ASN A 163 6.11 1.99 -13.65
N PRO A 164 4.84 2.36 -13.40
CA PRO A 164 4.38 3.74 -13.44
C PRO A 164 4.76 4.47 -12.15
N ASP A 165 6.05 4.59 -11.89
CA ASP A 165 6.62 5.31 -10.75
C ASP A 165 7.43 6.54 -11.19
N GLY A 166 7.94 7.30 -10.23
CA GLY A 166 8.82 8.45 -10.51
C GLY A 166 10.16 8.06 -11.15
N HIS A 167 10.50 6.77 -11.24
CA HIS A 167 11.71 6.26 -11.86
C HIS A 167 11.52 5.79 -13.31
N CYS A 168 10.30 5.80 -13.83
CA CYS A 168 9.92 5.20 -15.12
C CYS A 168 10.84 5.60 -16.29
N LEU A 169 11.20 6.88 -16.42
CA LEU A 169 12.14 7.35 -17.46
C LEU A 169 13.47 6.61 -17.38
N TYR A 170 14.09 6.61 -16.21
CA TYR A 170 15.41 6.01 -16.00
C TYR A 170 15.37 4.49 -16.06
N SER A 171 14.29 3.87 -15.59
CA SER A 171 14.04 2.43 -15.70
C SER A 171 13.91 2.01 -17.18
N SER A 172 13.22 2.81 -18.00
CA SER A 172 13.09 2.54 -19.44
C SER A 172 14.43 2.61 -20.16
N VAL A 173 15.27 3.59 -19.83
CA VAL A 173 16.62 3.74 -20.38
C VAL A 173 17.53 2.61 -19.91
N ALA A 174 17.50 2.28 -18.61
CA ALA A 174 18.27 1.17 -18.06
C ALA A 174 17.95 -0.14 -18.77
N LYS A 175 16.67 -0.39 -19.04
CA LYS A 175 16.22 -1.54 -19.80
C LYS A 175 16.72 -1.52 -21.25
N GLN A 176 16.58 -0.39 -21.95
CA GLN A 176 17.05 -0.27 -23.34
C GLN A 176 18.57 -0.49 -23.46
N LEU A 177 19.36 -0.01 -22.48
CA LEU A 177 20.80 -0.22 -22.45
C LEU A 177 21.18 -1.69 -22.22
N ASP A 178 20.41 -2.39 -21.39
CA ASP A 178 20.58 -3.83 -21.15
C ASP A 178 20.20 -4.65 -22.39
N ASP A 179 19.01 -4.39 -22.96
CA ASP A 179 18.51 -5.06 -24.17
C ASP A 179 19.43 -4.83 -25.38
N SER A 180 20.14 -3.68 -25.43
CA SER A 180 21.12 -3.35 -26.47
C SER A 180 22.53 -3.90 -26.19
N GLY A 181 22.77 -4.56 -25.05
CA GLY A 181 24.09 -5.07 -24.66
C GLY A 181 25.11 -3.99 -24.32
N LEU A 182 24.68 -2.74 -24.16
CA LEU A 182 25.53 -1.61 -23.80
C LEU A 182 25.77 -1.57 -22.29
N GLY A 183 24.88 -2.11 -21.47
CA GLY A 183 25.01 -2.06 -20.01
C GLY A 183 25.03 -0.64 -19.44
N LEU A 184 25.15 -0.54 -18.12
CA LEU A 184 24.94 0.71 -17.37
C LEU A 184 26.21 1.54 -17.16
N ARG A 185 27.37 1.00 -17.55
CA ARG A 185 28.66 1.67 -17.39
C ARG A 185 28.98 2.50 -18.64
N PRO A 186 29.03 3.84 -18.55
CA PRO A 186 29.34 4.71 -19.67
C PRO A 186 30.81 4.64 -20.08
N ASP A 187 31.10 5.20 -21.25
CA ASP A 187 32.46 5.33 -21.77
C ASP A 187 33.29 6.31 -20.92
N PRO A 188 34.44 5.87 -20.34
CA PRO A 188 35.31 6.74 -19.55
C PRO A 188 35.83 7.97 -20.30
N SER A 189 35.83 7.97 -21.63
CA SER A 189 36.24 9.12 -22.44
C SER A 189 35.18 10.24 -22.50
N ARG A 190 33.93 9.93 -22.16
CA ARG A 190 32.79 10.85 -22.23
C ARG A 190 32.45 11.48 -20.89
N ILE A 191 32.60 10.70 -19.82
CA ILE A 191 32.24 11.13 -18.47
C ILE A 191 33.19 10.51 -17.45
N VAL A 192 33.64 11.34 -16.50
CA VAL A 192 34.41 10.88 -15.35
C VAL A 192 33.43 10.63 -14.21
N LEU A 193 33.24 9.36 -13.85
CA LEU A 193 32.28 9.00 -12.81
C LEU A 193 32.80 9.28 -11.41
N GLN A 194 32.00 9.94 -10.58
CA GLN A 194 32.29 10.09 -9.16
C GLN A 194 32.32 8.71 -8.47
N PRO A 195 33.13 8.51 -7.41
CA PRO A 195 33.20 7.23 -6.69
C PRO A 195 31.82 6.74 -6.18
N THR A 196 30.97 7.68 -5.78
CA THR A 196 29.59 7.39 -5.34
C THR A 196 28.72 6.85 -6.47
N THR A 197 28.94 7.32 -7.70
CA THR A 197 28.24 6.86 -8.90
C THR A 197 28.76 5.50 -9.35
N GLN A 198 30.08 5.29 -9.30
CA GLN A 198 30.67 3.97 -9.58
C GLN A 198 30.09 2.91 -8.65
N SER A 199 30.06 3.19 -7.33
CA SER A 199 29.43 2.29 -6.35
C SER A 199 27.98 2.00 -6.68
N ARG A 200 27.20 3.01 -7.10
CA ARG A 200 25.78 2.81 -7.48
C ARG A 200 25.61 1.92 -8.70
N ILE A 201 26.52 2.02 -9.68
CA ILE A 201 26.52 1.15 -10.86
C ILE A 201 26.90 -0.27 -10.45
N ASP A 202 27.95 -0.43 -9.64
CA ASP A 202 28.49 -1.73 -9.26
C ASP A 202 27.54 -2.51 -8.32
N THR A 203 26.67 -1.80 -7.57
CA THR A 203 25.66 -2.42 -6.69
C THR A 203 24.34 -2.77 -7.40
N VAL A 204 24.19 -2.48 -8.70
CA VAL A 204 22.97 -2.83 -9.43
C VAL A 204 22.86 -4.35 -9.51
N ALA A 205 21.79 -4.91 -8.96
CA ALA A 205 21.52 -6.34 -9.02
C ALA A 205 20.86 -6.74 -10.35
N SER A 206 19.98 -5.90 -10.89
CA SER A 206 19.23 -6.15 -12.11
C SER A 206 18.90 -4.84 -12.83
N PRO A 207 19.37 -4.64 -14.08
CA PRO A 207 19.05 -3.43 -14.86
C PRO A 207 17.54 -3.14 -14.95
N GLN A 208 16.71 -4.19 -14.91
CA GLN A 208 15.26 -4.12 -14.93
C GLN A 208 14.65 -3.54 -13.63
N HIS A 209 15.24 -3.82 -12.47
CA HIS A 209 14.64 -3.52 -11.16
C HIS A 209 15.29 -2.33 -10.47
N ASP A 210 16.62 -2.22 -10.50
CA ASP A 210 17.39 -1.18 -9.81
C ASP A 210 18.38 -0.44 -10.72
N GLY A 211 18.39 -0.74 -12.03
CA GLY A 211 19.20 -0.05 -13.02
C GLY A 211 18.94 1.46 -13.12
N TYR A 212 17.74 1.92 -12.77
CA TYR A 212 17.41 3.35 -12.70
C TYR A 212 18.37 4.13 -11.78
N ARG A 213 18.92 3.49 -10.74
CA ARG A 213 19.85 4.12 -9.79
C ARG A 213 21.16 4.51 -10.46
N ALA A 214 21.66 3.63 -11.32
CA ALA A 214 22.85 3.87 -12.12
C ALA A 214 22.60 4.99 -13.13
N VAL A 215 21.52 4.89 -13.91
CA VAL A 215 21.18 5.90 -14.94
C VAL A 215 21.02 7.28 -14.30
N ARG A 216 20.29 7.41 -13.17
CA ARG A 216 20.16 8.67 -12.42
C ARG A 216 21.50 9.24 -11.98
N ALA A 217 22.36 8.39 -11.42
CA ALA A 217 23.66 8.83 -10.92
C ALA A 217 24.59 9.29 -12.04
N VAL A 218 24.61 8.57 -13.17
CA VAL A 218 25.36 8.99 -14.38
C VAL A 218 24.79 10.29 -14.95
N THR A 219 23.48 10.43 -15.01
CA THR A 219 22.81 11.65 -15.50
C THR A 219 23.19 12.86 -14.66
N ALA A 220 23.11 12.75 -13.34
CA ALA A 220 23.49 13.81 -12.42
C ALA A 220 24.98 14.20 -12.55
N ASP A 221 25.86 13.21 -12.63
CA ASP A 221 27.30 13.45 -12.82
C ASP A 221 27.61 14.10 -14.18
N PHE A 222 26.83 13.78 -15.23
CA PHE A 222 26.99 14.38 -16.55
C PHE A 222 26.57 15.85 -16.55
N ILE A 223 25.44 16.15 -15.94
CA ILE A 223 24.93 17.52 -15.80
C ILE A 223 25.93 18.37 -14.99
N ASP A 224 26.47 17.82 -13.90
CA ASP A 224 27.47 18.50 -13.07
C ASP A 224 28.77 18.83 -13.84
N GLN A 225 29.23 17.90 -14.68
CA GLN A 225 30.43 18.10 -15.52
C GLN A 225 30.22 19.06 -16.69
N ASN A 226 28.98 19.25 -17.14
CA ASN A 226 28.64 20.08 -18.30
C ASN A 226 27.73 21.24 -17.89
N LYS A 227 27.93 21.80 -16.69
CA LYS A 227 27.05 22.82 -16.10
C LYS A 227 26.68 23.98 -17.02
N ASP A 228 27.60 24.43 -17.87
CA ASP A 228 27.40 25.58 -18.75
C ASP A 228 26.28 25.33 -19.79
N ASP A 229 26.02 24.06 -20.12
CA ASP A 229 24.97 23.65 -21.06
C ASP A 229 23.59 23.50 -20.39
N PHE A 230 23.54 23.33 -19.07
CA PHE A 230 22.30 22.99 -18.35
C PHE A 230 21.83 24.08 -17.39
N GLU A 231 22.73 24.79 -16.72
CA GLU A 231 22.42 25.73 -15.63
C GLU A 231 21.47 26.85 -16.08
N ALA A 232 21.58 27.32 -17.33
CA ALA A 232 20.71 28.34 -17.90
C ALA A 232 19.24 27.93 -18.02
N PHE A 233 18.95 26.62 -17.97
CA PHE A 233 17.61 26.05 -18.09
C PHE A 233 17.05 25.54 -16.75
N MET A 234 17.78 25.71 -15.65
CA MET A 234 17.36 25.27 -14.32
C MET A 234 16.69 26.40 -13.54
N GLU A 235 15.68 26.05 -12.75
CA GLU A 235 15.02 26.97 -11.81
C GLU A 235 15.70 27.00 -10.44
N GLU A 236 16.42 25.92 -10.09
CA GLU A 236 17.11 25.73 -8.82
C GLU A 236 18.62 25.62 -9.02
N PRO A 237 19.44 25.87 -7.97
CA PRO A 237 20.88 25.72 -8.06
C PRO A 237 21.30 24.31 -8.52
N LEU A 238 22.32 24.25 -9.38
CA LEU A 238 22.75 23.01 -10.03
C LEU A 238 23.13 21.89 -9.05
N ASP A 239 23.72 22.23 -7.91
CA ASP A 239 24.09 21.25 -6.87
C ASP A 239 22.87 20.66 -6.16
N VAL A 240 21.79 21.44 -6.01
CA VAL A 240 20.52 21.00 -5.43
C VAL A 240 19.80 20.10 -6.44
N TYR A 241 19.72 20.52 -7.69
CA TYR A 241 19.06 19.80 -8.78
C TYR A 241 19.70 18.42 -9.02
N THR A 242 21.03 18.37 -9.21
CA THR A 242 21.76 17.11 -9.46
C THR A 242 21.64 16.14 -8.28
N ARG A 243 21.67 16.65 -7.04
CA ARG A 243 21.42 15.84 -5.84
C ARG A 243 20.00 15.28 -5.82
N LYS A 244 19.00 16.10 -6.14
CA LYS A 244 17.59 15.69 -6.19
C LYS A 244 17.40 14.55 -7.19
N ILE A 245 17.85 14.73 -8.44
CA ILE A 245 17.81 13.68 -9.48
C ILE A 245 18.48 12.38 -9.03
N LYS A 246 19.65 12.49 -8.41
CA LYS A 246 20.49 11.35 -8.01
C LYS A 246 19.89 10.56 -6.86
N LEU A 247 19.24 11.23 -5.90
CA LEU A 247 18.87 10.64 -4.62
C LEU A 247 17.37 10.39 -4.45
N THR A 248 16.49 11.00 -5.25
CA THR A 248 15.04 10.90 -5.10
C THR A 248 14.36 10.26 -6.31
N ALA A 249 13.04 10.11 -6.23
CA ALA A 249 12.17 9.73 -7.34
C ALA A 249 11.69 10.94 -8.15
N GLU A 250 12.52 11.98 -8.27
CA GLU A 250 12.20 13.15 -9.08
C GLU A 250 11.88 12.72 -10.51
N TRP A 251 10.82 13.31 -11.06
CA TRP A 251 10.40 13.06 -12.43
C TRP A 251 11.50 13.53 -13.38
N GLY A 252 11.94 12.63 -14.27
CA GLY A 252 12.86 13.00 -15.33
C GLY A 252 12.10 13.61 -16.50
N GLY A 253 12.66 14.63 -17.12
CA GLY A 253 12.11 15.32 -18.27
C GLY A 253 13.15 15.51 -19.37
N HIS A 254 13.07 16.66 -20.04
CA HIS A 254 13.88 16.95 -21.22
C HIS A 254 15.37 17.12 -20.91
N LEU A 255 15.72 17.80 -19.82
CA LEU A 255 17.11 18.04 -19.43
C LEU A 255 17.84 16.73 -19.14
N GLU A 256 17.17 15.82 -18.44
CA GLU A 256 17.68 14.49 -18.13
C GLU A 256 17.88 13.67 -19.39
N LEU A 257 16.92 13.70 -20.33
CA LEU A 257 17.06 13.02 -21.62
C LEU A 257 18.25 13.57 -22.44
N GLN A 258 18.44 14.89 -22.45
CA GLN A 258 19.56 15.54 -23.10
C GLN A 258 20.90 15.17 -22.46
N ALA A 259 20.95 14.91 -21.16
CA ALA A 259 22.15 14.45 -20.45
C ALA A 259 22.40 12.93 -20.63
N ILE A 260 21.33 12.12 -20.61
CA ILE A 260 21.38 10.66 -20.76
C ILE A 260 21.97 10.26 -22.12
N ALA A 261 21.51 10.89 -23.20
CA ALA A 261 21.91 10.51 -24.56
C ALA A 261 23.43 10.58 -24.81
N PRO A 262 24.15 11.67 -24.48
CA PRO A 262 25.61 11.73 -24.55
C PRO A 262 26.29 11.03 -23.37
N GLY A 263 25.72 11.09 -22.16
CA GLY A 263 26.34 10.58 -20.94
C GLY A 263 26.41 9.06 -20.85
N LEU A 264 25.49 8.33 -21.50
CA LEU A 264 25.44 6.87 -21.53
C LEU A 264 25.81 6.26 -22.89
N ARG A 265 26.28 7.08 -23.83
CA ARG A 265 26.74 6.61 -25.13
C ARG A 265 28.07 5.85 -25.00
N ARG A 266 28.17 4.70 -25.66
CA ARG A 266 29.46 4.04 -25.94
C ARG A 266 29.96 4.44 -27.33
N GLY A 267 31.25 4.68 -27.48
CA GLY A 267 31.86 4.89 -28.79
C GLY A 267 31.55 3.71 -29.72
N ASN A 268 31.18 4.01 -30.97
CA ASN A 268 31.19 3.03 -32.07
C ASN A 268 32.63 2.70 -32.45
#